data_AF-A0A0D9V8M8-F1
#
_entry.id   AF-A0A0D9V8M8-F1
#
_cell.length_a   1.000
_cell.length_b   1.000
_cell.length_c   1.000
_cell.angle_alpha   90.00
_cell.angle_beta   90.00
_cell.angle_gamma   90.00
#
_symmetry.space_group_name_H-M   'P 1'
#
loop_
_entity.id
_entity.type
_entity.pdbx_description
1 polymer ?
#
loop_
_entity_poly.entity_id
_entity_poly.type
_entity_poly.pdbx_seq_one_letter_code
_entity_poly.pdbx_strand_id
1 'polypeptide(L)'
;MGRGKIEIKRIENSTNRQVTFSKRRSGILKKAREISVLCDAEVGVVIFSSAGKLYDYCSPKTSLSRILEKYQTNSGKILWDEKHKSLSAEIDRIKKENDNMQIELRHLKGEDLNSLQPKELIMIEEALDNGLVNVNDKLMDHWERHVRNDKMLEDENKLLAFKLHQQEIALSGSMRDLELGYHPDRDFAAQMPITFRVQPSHPNLQENN
;
A
#
# COMPACT_ATOMS: atom_id res chain seq x y z
N MET A 1 -23.11 42.37 -32.32
CA MET A 1 -22.25 42.99 -33.34
C MET A 1 -21.52 41.89 -34.11
N GLY A 2 -22.09 41.43 -35.23
CA GLY A 2 -21.50 40.37 -36.05
C GLY A 2 -20.32 40.92 -36.85
N ARG A 3 -19.14 40.33 -36.66
CA ARG A 3 -17.96 40.60 -37.51
C ARG A 3 -18.21 39.97 -38.89
N GLY A 4 -17.80 40.67 -39.94
CA GLY A 4 -17.97 40.26 -41.33
C GLY A 4 -17.39 38.88 -41.65
N LYS A 5 -17.79 38.33 -42.80
CA LYS A 5 -17.30 37.05 -43.31
C LYS A 5 -15.77 37.05 -43.38
N ILE A 6 -15.14 35.99 -42.87
CA ILE A 6 -13.70 35.78 -42.98
C ILE A 6 -13.42 34.63 -43.95
N GLU A 7 -12.30 34.69 -44.66
CA GLU A 7 -11.82 33.58 -45.50
C GLU A 7 -11.31 32.41 -44.64
N ILE A 8 -11.48 31.17 -45.13
CA ILE A 8 -10.93 29.97 -44.49
C ILE A 8 -9.46 29.82 -44.90
N LYS A 9 -8.58 30.55 -44.21
CA LYS A 9 -7.12 30.45 -44.31
C LYS A 9 -6.47 30.64 -42.94
N ARG A 10 -5.17 30.35 -42.82
CA ARG A 10 -4.42 30.56 -41.58
C ARG A 10 -4.49 32.05 -41.19
N ILE A 11 -4.85 32.33 -39.94
CA ILE A 11 -4.85 33.68 -39.39
C ILE A 11 -3.40 34.02 -39.01
N GLU A 12 -2.79 35.01 -39.66
CA GLU A 12 -1.37 35.34 -39.44
C GLU A 12 -1.10 36.01 -38.10
N ASN A 13 -1.96 36.96 -37.70
CA ASN A 13 -1.86 37.63 -36.41
C ASN A 13 -2.07 36.63 -35.25
N SER A 14 -1.07 36.47 -34.40
CA SER A 14 -1.03 35.49 -33.31
C SER A 14 -2.14 35.69 -32.27
N THR A 15 -2.37 36.93 -31.83
CA THR A 15 -3.41 37.28 -30.85
C THR A 15 -4.80 36.95 -31.39
N ASN A 16 -5.09 37.37 -32.63
CA ASN A 16 -6.36 37.07 -33.28
C ASN A 16 -6.55 35.57 -33.52
N ARG A 17 -5.48 34.85 -33.88
CA ARG A 17 -5.47 33.39 -34.02
C ARG A 17 -5.79 32.71 -32.70
N GLN A 18 -5.19 33.14 -31.59
CA GLN A 18 -5.43 32.56 -30.26
C GLN A 18 -6.87 32.78 -29.76
N VAL A 19 -7.40 33.99 -29.91
CA VAL A 19 -8.79 34.30 -29.56
C VAL A 19 -9.76 33.49 -30.43
N THR A 20 -9.48 33.40 -31.73
CA THR A 20 -10.33 32.65 -32.67
C THR A 20 -10.27 31.16 -32.38
N PHE A 21 -9.08 30.60 -32.11
CA PHE A 21 -8.90 29.21 -31.69
C PHE A 21 -9.73 28.91 -30.45
N SER A 22 -9.64 29.75 -29.41
CA SER A 22 -10.38 29.55 -28.17
C SER A 22 -11.88 29.52 -28.38
N LYS A 23 -12.42 30.46 -29.17
CA LYS A 23 -13.86 30.52 -29.49
C LYS A 23 -14.32 29.36 -30.38
N ARG A 24 -13.60 29.07 -31.46
CA ARG A 24 -13.96 27.99 -32.40
C ARG A 24 -13.84 26.61 -31.76
N ARG A 25 -12.77 26.36 -30.99
CA ARG A 25 -12.61 25.13 -30.21
C ARG A 25 -13.81 24.92 -29.29
N SER A 26 -14.15 25.92 -28.47
CA SER A 26 -15.32 25.81 -27.58
C SER A 26 -16.62 25.59 -28.34
N GLY A 27 -16.79 26.23 -29.51
CA GLY A 27 -17.93 26.01 -30.39
C GLY A 27 -18.02 24.57 -30.92
N ILE A 28 -16.90 23.99 -31.37
CA ILE A 28 -16.82 22.60 -31.85
C ILE A 28 -17.16 21.64 -30.71
N LEU A 29 -16.58 21.80 -29.52
CA LEU A 29 -16.85 20.92 -28.38
C LEU A 29 -18.33 21.01 -27.96
N LYS A 30 -18.93 22.20 -28.02
CA LYS A 30 -20.37 22.37 -27.77
C LYS A 30 -21.20 21.60 -28.79
N LYS A 31 -20.87 21.68 -30.09
CA LYS A 31 -21.57 20.95 -31.15
C LYS A 31 -21.41 19.44 -31.04
N ALA A 32 -20.22 18.95 -30.72
CA ALA A 32 -19.97 17.54 -30.46
C ALA A 32 -20.83 17.00 -29.31
N ARG A 33 -20.97 17.80 -28.23
CA ARG A 33 -21.87 17.48 -27.12
C ARG A 33 -23.33 17.47 -27.53
N GLU A 34 -23.78 18.48 -28.28
CA GLU A 34 -25.16 18.54 -28.80
C GLU A 34 -25.48 17.29 -29.62
N ILE A 35 -24.63 16.89 -30.56
CA ILE A 35 -24.82 15.66 -31.38
C ILE A 35 -24.89 14.41 -30.50
N SER A 36 -23.97 14.28 -29.55
CA SER A 36 -23.93 13.12 -28.66
C SER A 36 -25.22 12.96 -27.85
N VAL A 37 -25.77 14.07 -27.34
CA VAL A 37 -27.01 14.05 -26.55
C VAL A 37 -28.25 13.90 -27.42
N LEU A 38 -28.36 14.67 -28.51
CA LEU A 38 -29.57 14.72 -29.33
C LEU A 38 -29.78 13.46 -30.16
N CYS A 39 -28.70 12.79 -30.57
CA CYS A 39 -28.77 11.65 -31.48
C CYS A 39 -28.30 10.34 -30.83
N ASP A 40 -28.06 10.33 -29.52
CA ASP A 40 -27.45 9.22 -28.78
C ASP A 40 -26.18 8.66 -29.45
N ALA A 41 -25.36 9.55 -30.01
CA ALA A 41 -24.17 9.19 -30.74
C ALA A 41 -22.92 9.20 -29.84
N GLU A 42 -22.03 8.24 -30.04
CA GLU A 42 -20.67 8.27 -29.49
C GLU A 42 -19.83 9.25 -30.31
N VAL A 43 -19.32 10.31 -29.66
CA VAL A 43 -18.55 11.37 -30.34
C VAL A 43 -17.26 11.64 -29.58
N GLY A 44 -16.15 11.65 -30.31
CA GLY A 44 -14.82 12.02 -29.81
C GLY A 44 -14.23 13.16 -30.65
N VAL A 45 -13.63 14.14 -29.99
CA VAL A 45 -12.92 15.26 -30.63
C VAL A 45 -11.56 15.42 -29.96
N VAL A 46 -10.49 15.45 -30.76
CA VAL A 46 -9.10 15.66 -30.31
C VAL A 46 -8.52 16.84 -31.07
N ILE A 47 -8.03 17.85 -30.37
CA ILE A 47 -7.49 19.09 -30.95
C ILE A 47 -6.14 19.39 -30.30
N PHE A 48 -5.09 19.47 -31.10
CA PHE A 48 -3.80 20.02 -30.68
C PHE A 48 -3.68 21.46 -31.12
N SER A 49 -3.32 22.35 -30.20
CA SER A 49 -2.94 23.72 -30.55
C SER A 49 -1.57 23.75 -31.23
N SER A 50 -1.22 24.86 -31.87
CA SER A 50 0.12 25.06 -32.44
C SER A 50 1.25 25.00 -31.42
N ALA A 51 0.94 25.14 -30.12
CA ALA A 51 1.89 24.98 -29.02
C ALA A 51 1.93 23.54 -28.47
N GLY A 52 1.30 22.57 -29.14
CA GLY A 52 1.25 21.17 -28.72
C GLY A 52 0.25 20.88 -27.59
N LYS A 53 -0.41 21.89 -27.00
CA LYS A 53 -1.40 21.66 -25.95
C LYS A 53 -2.63 20.91 -26.48
N LEU A 54 -2.97 19.80 -25.82
CA LEU A 54 -4.14 18.96 -26.07
C LEU A 54 -5.42 19.61 -25.51
N TYR A 55 -6.48 19.52 -26.30
CA TYR A 55 -7.85 19.79 -25.91
C TYR A 55 -8.75 18.73 -26.53
N ASP A 56 -9.57 18.11 -25.70
CA ASP A 56 -10.40 16.99 -26.14
C ASP A 56 -11.82 17.05 -25.55
N TYR A 57 -12.68 16.24 -26.15
CA TYR A 57 -14.00 15.92 -25.63
C TYR A 57 -14.34 14.49 -26.04
N CYS A 58 -14.95 13.75 -25.12
CA CYS A 58 -15.52 12.44 -25.37
C CYS A 58 -16.93 12.40 -24.78
N SER A 59 -17.86 11.75 -25.48
CA SER A 59 -19.22 11.54 -25.00
C SER A 59 -19.25 10.71 -23.70
N PRO A 60 -20.12 11.01 -22.71
CA PRO A 60 -20.07 10.38 -21.38
C PRO A 60 -20.24 8.86 -21.35
N LYS A 61 -20.91 8.28 -22.35
CA LYS A 61 -21.17 6.83 -22.42
C LYS A 61 -19.99 6.00 -22.95
N THR A 62 -18.88 6.63 -23.32
CA THR A 62 -17.73 5.96 -23.92
C THR A 62 -16.43 6.64 -23.51
N SER A 63 -15.31 6.05 -23.90
CA SER A 63 -13.98 6.63 -23.73
C SER A 63 -13.31 6.85 -25.08
N LEU A 64 -12.32 7.74 -25.14
CA LEU A 64 -11.55 7.96 -26.37
C LEU A 64 -10.90 6.66 -26.85
N SER A 65 -10.34 5.86 -25.93
CA SER A 65 -9.75 4.56 -26.23
C SER A 65 -10.75 3.62 -26.90
N ARG A 66 -12.00 3.56 -26.39
CA ARG A 66 -13.08 2.74 -26.96
C ARG A 66 -13.48 3.22 -28.36
N ILE A 67 -13.57 4.53 -28.59
CA ILE A 67 -13.84 5.09 -29.92
C ILE A 67 -12.72 4.73 -30.90
N LEU A 68 -11.45 4.86 -30.49
CA LEU A 68 -10.29 4.54 -31.33
C LEU A 68 -10.22 3.04 -31.65
N GLU A 69 -10.53 2.19 -30.68
CA GLU A 69 -10.66 0.74 -30.89
C GLU A 69 -11.73 0.43 -31.94
N LYS A 70 -12.95 0.97 -31.79
CA LYS A 70 -14.03 0.83 -32.79
C LYS A 70 -13.60 1.35 -34.15
N TYR A 71 -12.92 2.50 -34.21
CA TYR A 71 -12.39 3.05 -35.46
C TYR A 71 -11.41 2.09 -36.13
N GLN A 72 -10.46 1.52 -35.38
CA GLN A 72 -9.51 0.54 -35.90
C GLN A 72 -10.23 -0.70 -36.45
N THR A 73 -11.18 -1.26 -35.70
CA THR A 73 -11.96 -2.43 -36.12
C THR A 73 -12.78 -2.17 -37.38
N ASN A 74 -13.44 -1.01 -37.47
CA ASN A 74 -14.34 -0.69 -38.58
C ASN A 74 -13.64 -0.12 -39.82
N SER A 75 -12.51 0.58 -39.66
CA SER A 75 -11.77 1.19 -40.78
C SER A 75 -10.66 0.30 -41.34
N GLY A 76 -10.28 -0.76 -40.62
CA GLY A 76 -9.15 -1.63 -40.96
C GLY A 76 -7.78 -0.95 -40.81
N LYS A 77 -7.73 0.31 -40.31
CA LYS A 77 -6.47 1.01 -40.07
C LYS A 77 -5.89 0.59 -38.74
N ILE A 78 -4.64 0.15 -38.78
CA ILE A 78 -3.86 -0.18 -37.59
C ILE A 78 -3.42 1.13 -36.92
N LEU A 79 -3.98 1.44 -35.76
CA LEU A 79 -3.57 2.56 -34.91
C LEU A 79 -2.45 2.14 -33.95
N TRP A 80 -2.51 0.90 -33.47
CA TRP A 80 -1.59 0.35 -32.49
C TRP A 80 -0.52 -0.51 -33.18
N ASP A 81 0.75 -0.29 -32.87
CA ASP A 81 1.84 -1.10 -33.39
C ASP A 81 1.79 -2.56 -32.85
N GLU A 82 2.62 -3.44 -33.43
CA GLU A 82 2.72 -4.83 -32.98
C GLU A 82 3.10 -4.95 -31.49
N LYS A 83 3.85 -3.98 -30.97
CA LYS A 83 4.27 -3.94 -29.57
C LYS A 83 3.08 -3.71 -28.64
N HIS A 84 2.18 -2.79 -28.98
CA HIS A 84 0.93 -2.57 -28.25
C HIS A 84 0.03 -3.80 -28.28
N LYS A 85 -0.02 -4.52 -29.41
CA LYS A 85 -0.78 -5.77 -29.51
C LYS A 85 -0.22 -6.86 -28.60
N SER A 86 1.10 -7.04 -28.60
CA SER A 86 1.80 -7.99 -27.72
C SER A 86 1.58 -7.65 -26.25
N LEU A 87 1.71 -6.37 -25.88
CA LEU A 87 1.49 -5.92 -24.50
C LEU A 87 0.04 -6.15 -24.03
N SER A 88 -0.96 -5.90 -24.90
CA SER A 88 -2.35 -6.18 -24.56
C SER A 88 -2.59 -7.67 -24.30
N ALA A 89 -2.01 -8.54 -25.14
CA ALA A 89 -2.12 -9.99 -24.96
C ALA A 89 -1.46 -10.45 -23.64
N GLU A 90 -0.34 -9.84 -23.27
CA GLU A 90 0.33 -10.14 -22.00
C GLU A 90 -0.49 -9.66 -20.80
N ILE A 91 -1.10 -8.48 -20.87
CA ILE A 91 -2.02 -7.98 -19.84
C ILE A 91 -3.19 -8.96 -19.65
N ASP A 92 -3.78 -9.45 -20.74
CA ASP A 92 -4.91 -10.39 -20.67
C ASP A 92 -4.48 -11.74 -20.11
N ARG A 93 -3.26 -12.22 -20.44
CA ARG A 93 -2.66 -13.41 -19.84
C ARG A 93 -2.51 -13.24 -18.33
N ILE A 94 -1.88 -12.16 -17.88
CA ILE A 94 -1.62 -11.90 -16.45
C ILE A 94 -2.94 -11.76 -15.68
N LYS A 95 -3.94 -11.09 -16.25
CA LYS A 95 -5.28 -11.00 -15.63
C LYS A 95 -5.89 -12.37 -15.41
N LYS A 96 -5.86 -13.22 -16.44
CA LYS A 96 -6.38 -14.59 -16.34
C LYS A 96 -5.63 -15.42 -15.29
N GLU A 97 -4.32 -15.28 -15.22
CA GLU A 97 -3.50 -15.95 -14.19
C GLU A 97 -3.86 -15.47 -12.78
N ASN A 98 -4.04 -14.15 -12.60
CA ASN A 98 -4.47 -13.57 -11.34
C ASN A 98 -5.87 -14.03 -10.92
N ASP A 99 -6.82 -14.09 -11.87
CA ASP A 99 -8.17 -14.58 -11.60
C ASP A 99 -8.14 -16.05 -11.16
N ASN A 100 -7.30 -16.88 -11.80
CA ASN A 100 -7.09 -18.28 -11.40
C ASN A 100 -6.49 -18.38 -9.99
N MET A 101 -5.46 -17.59 -9.67
CA MET A 101 -4.86 -17.57 -8.33
C MET A 101 -5.86 -17.14 -7.26
N GLN A 102 -6.75 -16.19 -7.56
CA GLN A 102 -7.81 -15.78 -6.63
C GLN A 102 -8.81 -16.91 -6.40
N ILE A 103 -9.17 -17.67 -7.42
CA ILE A 103 -10.02 -18.86 -7.30
C ILE A 103 -9.34 -19.90 -6.39
N GLU A 104 -8.07 -20.21 -6.63
CA GLU A 104 -7.30 -21.15 -5.80
C GLU A 104 -7.23 -20.69 -4.33
N LEU A 105 -7.00 -19.40 -4.07
CA LEU A 105 -7.01 -18.84 -2.72
C LEU A 105 -8.37 -18.98 -2.02
N ARG A 106 -9.48 -18.82 -2.75
CA ARG A 106 -10.82 -19.05 -2.20
C ARG A 106 -11.01 -20.52 -1.82
N HIS A 107 -10.62 -21.44 -2.70
CA HIS A 107 -10.69 -22.86 -2.40
C HIS A 107 -9.86 -23.25 -1.17
N LEU A 108 -8.63 -22.73 -1.04
CA LEU A 108 -7.78 -22.94 0.14
C LEU A 108 -8.37 -22.36 1.43
N LYS A 109 -9.21 -21.33 1.33
CA LYS A 109 -9.96 -20.76 2.46
C LYS A 109 -11.24 -21.54 2.80
N GLY A 110 -11.57 -22.58 2.03
CA GLY A 110 -12.81 -23.33 2.17
C GLY A 110 -14.03 -22.67 1.53
N GLU A 111 -13.83 -21.69 0.65
CA GLU A 111 -14.88 -21.04 -0.14
C GLU A 111 -15.05 -21.75 -1.50
N ASP A 112 -16.22 -21.62 -2.14
CA ASP A 112 -16.53 -22.12 -3.49
C ASP A 112 -16.24 -23.62 -3.78
N LEU A 113 -16.24 -24.47 -2.75
CA LEU A 113 -15.87 -25.89 -2.88
C LEU A 113 -16.84 -26.75 -3.70
N ASN A 114 -18.09 -26.31 -3.88
CA ASN A 114 -19.13 -27.10 -4.54
C ASN A 114 -18.85 -27.38 -6.03
N SER A 115 -17.99 -26.60 -6.68
CA SER A 115 -17.58 -26.82 -8.07
C SER A 115 -16.46 -27.83 -8.25
N LEU A 116 -15.80 -28.26 -7.16
CA LEU A 116 -14.62 -29.11 -7.21
C LEU A 116 -14.97 -30.60 -7.15
N GLN A 117 -14.16 -31.41 -7.82
CA GLN A 117 -14.25 -32.87 -7.77
C GLN A 117 -13.56 -33.41 -6.51
N PRO A 118 -13.93 -34.61 -6.03
CA PRO A 118 -13.33 -35.20 -4.83
C PRO A 118 -11.79 -35.26 -4.86
N LYS A 119 -11.20 -35.53 -6.04
CA LYS A 119 -9.74 -35.54 -6.22
C LYS A 119 -9.11 -34.17 -5.97
N GLU A 120 -9.79 -33.10 -6.36
CA GLU A 120 -9.31 -31.72 -6.16
C GLU A 120 -9.41 -31.31 -4.69
N LEU A 121 -10.47 -31.74 -3.99
CA LEU A 121 -10.60 -31.56 -2.53
C LEU A 121 -9.46 -32.24 -1.77
N ILE A 122 -9.12 -33.48 -2.12
CA ILE A 122 -8.03 -34.22 -1.46
C ILE A 122 -6.70 -33.47 -1.60
N MET A 123 -6.42 -32.90 -2.77
CA MET A 123 -5.20 -32.11 -2.97
C MET A 123 -5.17 -30.85 -2.10
N ILE A 124 -6.33 -30.21 -1.88
CA ILE A 124 -6.45 -29.04 -1.00
C ILE A 124 -6.24 -29.45 0.46
N GLU A 125 -6.87 -30.55 0.90
CA GLU A 125 -6.72 -31.10 2.25
C GLU A 125 -5.24 -31.43 2.54
N GLU A 126 -4.58 -32.16 1.65
CA GLU A 126 -3.15 -32.48 1.77
C GLU A 126 -2.28 -31.21 1.84
N ALA A 127 -2.57 -30.19 1.02
CA ALA A 127 -1.84 -28.94 1.04
C ALA A 127 -2.02 -28.17 2.37
N LEU A 128 -3.25 -28.16 2.91
CA LEU A 128 -3.56 -27.51 4.18
C LEU A 128 -2.93 -28.25 5.37
N ASP A 129 -2.98 -29.57 5.38
CA ASP A 129 -2.36 -30.39 6.43
C ASP A 129 -0.85 -30.20 6.46
N ASN A 130 -0.20 -30.26 5.29
CA ASN A 130 1.23 -29.98 5.17
C ASN A 130 1.55 -28.54 5.61
N GLY A 131 0.72 -27.57 5.24
CA GLY A 131 0.84 -26.18 5.68
C GLY A 131 0.76 -26.04 7.19
N LEU A 132 -0.20 -26.72 7.83
CA LEU A 132 -0.41 -26.71 9.28
C LEU A 132 0.77 -27.30 10.04
N VAL A 133 1.29 -28.45 9.59
CA VAL A 133 2.49 -29.08 10.16
C VAL A 133 3.67 -28.08 10.12
N ASN A 134 3.94 -27.49 8.96
CA ASN A 134 5.04 -26.53 8.78
C ASN A 134 4.90 -25.28 9.68
N VAL A 135 3.68 -24.78 9.88
CA VAL A 135 3.42 -23.64 10.77
C VAL A 135 3.66 -24.02 12.23
N ASN A 136 3.19 -25.20 12.65
CA ASN A 136 3.40 -25.70 14.00
C ASN A 136 4.89 -25.94 14.28
N ASP A 137 5.64 -26.53 13.35
CA ASP A 137 7.08 -26.73 13.50
C ASP A 137 7.81 -25.39 13.73
N LYS A 138 7.48 -24.37 12.94
CA LYS A 138 8.03 -23.01 13.14
C LYS A 138 7.64 -22.38 14.47
N LEU A 139 6.42 -22.63 14.94
CA LEU A 139 5.96 -22.14 16.23
C LEU A 139 6.73 -22.82 17.37
N MET A 140 6.95 -24.13 17.27
CA MET A 140 7.76 -24.89 18.23
C MET A 140 9.21 -24.40 18.24
N ASP A 141 9.83 -24.19 17.08
CA ASP A 141 11.18 -23.61 16.97
C ASP A 141 11.28 -22.24 17.63
N HIS A 142 10.23 -21.42 17.54
CA HIS A 142 10.17 -20.12 18.18
C HIS A 142 10.02 -20.24 19.70
N TRP A 143 9.13 -21.13 20.16
CA TRP A 143 8.93 -21.42 21.58
C TRP A 143 10.21 -21.93 22.24
N GLU A 144 10.91 -22.89 21.64
CA GLU A 144 12.16 -23.43 22.17
C GLU A 144 13.27 -22.38 22.27
N ARG A 145 13.31 -21.44 21.31
CA ARG A 145 14.24 -20.30 21.39
C ARG A 145 13.90 -19.38 22.56
N HIS A 146 12.62 -19.06 22.75
CA HIS A 146 12.16 -18.26 23.87
C HIS A 146 12.49 -18.90 25.22
N VAL A 147 12.14 -20.18 25.40
CA VAL A 147 12.42 -20.91 26.65
C VAL A 147 13.91 -20.93 26.98
N ARG A 148 14.78 -21.12 25.97
CA ARG A 148 16.24 -21.07 26.17
C ARG A 148 16.71 -19.67 26.58
N ASN A 149 16.20 -18.64 25.91
CA ASN A 149 16.56 -17.26 26.20
C ASN A 149 16.13 -16.86 27.62
N ASP A 150 14.92 -17.22 28.05
CA ASP A 150 14.40 -16.93 29.38
C ASP A 150 15.27 -17.59 30.45
N LYS A 151 15.66 -18.85 30.25
CA LYS A 151 16.59 -19.54 31.16
C LYS A 151 17.94 -18.85 31.26
N MET A 152 18.51 -18.40 30.14
CA MET A 152 19.77 -17.66 30.13
C MET A 152 19.65 -16.34 30.91
N LEU A 153 18.56 -15.60 30.69
CA LEU A 153 18.29 -14.34 31.40
C LEU A 153 18.08 -14.56 32.91
N GLU A 154 17.39 -15.63 33.30
CA GLU A 154 17.24 -16.00 34.72
C GLU A 154 18.59 -16.30 35.37
N ASP A 155 19.46 -17.05 34.70
CA ASP A 155 20.77 -17.41 35.23
C ASP A 155 21.70 -16.20 35.32
N GLU A 156 21.66 -15.29 34.33
CA GLU A 156 22.35 -14.00 34.40
C GLU A 156 21.83 -13.11 35.54
N ASN A 157 20.51 -13.03 35.72
CA ASN A 157 19.89 -12.26 36.80
C ASN A 157 20.30 -12.81 38.19
N LYS A 158 20.33 -14.14 38.37
CA LYS A 158 20.81 -14.77 39.60
C LYS A 158 22.28 -14.41 39.87
N LEU A 159 23.13 -14.44 38.83
CA LEU A 159 24.53 -14.08 38.95
C LEU A 159 24.72 -12.59 39.31
N LEU A 160 23.96 -11.70 38.68
CA LEU A 160 23.99 -10.27 38.98
C LEU A 160 23.52 -9.99 40.41
N ALA A 161 22.44 -10.63 40.86
CA ALA A 161 21.96 -10.52 42.24
C ALA A 161 23.03 -10.97 43.25
N PHE A 162 23.73 -12.08 42.97
CA PHE A 162 24.83 -12.55 43.82
C PHE A 162 26.02 -11.58 43.86
N LYS A 163 26.37 -10.96 42.73
CA LYS A 163 27.43 -9.93 42.68
C LYS A 163 27.03 -8.66 43.42
N LEU A 164 25.79 -8.21 43.27
CA LEU A 164 25.25 -7.05 43.98
C LEU A 164 25.29 -7.28 45.50
N HIS A 165 24.84 -8.44 45.96
CA HIS A 165 24.87 -8.79 47.37
C HIS A 165 26.29 -8.79 47.96
N GLN A 166 27.27 -9.33 47.23
CA GLN A 166 28.67 -9.26 47.65
C GLN A 166 29.19 -7.82 47.73
N GLN A 167 28.81 -6.95 46.79
CA GLN A 167 29.18 -5.54 46.83
C GLN A 167 28.54 -4.80 48.00
N GLU A 168 27.28 -5.07 48.33
CA GLU A 168 26.61 -4.50 49.51
C GLU A 168 27.30 -4.92 50.81
N ILE A 169 27.72 -6.19 50.92
CA ILE A 169 28.51 -6.67 52.07
C ILE A 169 29.87 -5.97 52.12
N ALA A 170 30.58 -5.85 50.99
CA ALA A 170 31.87 -5.19 50.94
C ALA A 170 31.78 -3.69 51.31
N LEU A 171 30.73 -3.00 50.84
CA LEU A 171 30.46 -1.60 51.17
C LEU A 171 30.05 -1.41 52.63
N SER A 172 29.22 -2.29 53.19
CA SER A 172 28.84 -2.22 54.61
C SER A 172 29.99 -2.61 55.54
N GLY A 173 30.88 -3.52 55.14
CA GLY A 173 32.14 -3.80 55.83
C GLY A 173 33.11 -2.62 55.79
N SER A 174 33.30 -2.00 54.62
CA SER A 174 34.12 -0.79 54.44
C SER A 174 33.55 0.43 55.19
N MET A 175 32.22 0.56 55.28
CA MET A 175 31.56 1.57 56.12
C MET A 175 31.76 1.32 57.60
N ARG A 176 31.73 0.06 58.06
CA ARG A 176 32.04 -0.28 59.46
C ARG A 176 33.50 0.02 59.81
N ASP A 177 34.42 -0.18 58.88
CA ASP A 177 35.83 0.21 59.04
C ASP A 177 36.03 1.74 59.02
N LEU A 178 35.18 2.49 58.32
CA LEU A 178 35.17 3.96 58.35
C LEU A 178 34.49 4.53 59.61
N GLU A 179 33.44 3.88 60.13
CA GLU A 179 32.76 4.23 61.39
C GLU A 179 33.60 3.93 62.64
N LEU A 180 34.50 2.95 62.59
CA LEU A 180 35.42 2.63 63.69
C LEU A 180 36.57 3.64 63.89
N GLY A 181 36.66 4.68 63.05
CA GLY A 181 37.72 5.72 63.12
C GLY A 181 37.25 7.15 63.36
N TYR A 182 35.94 7.44 63.30
CA TYR A 182 35.44 8.81 63.46
C TYR A 182 34.16 8.80 64.30
N HIS A 183 34.31 9.15 65.58
CA HIS A 183 33.18 9.53 66.43
C HIS A 183 32.58 10.85 65.93
N PRO A 184 31.27 10.93 65.61
CA PRO A 184 30.59 12.20 65.55
C PRO A 184 29.75 12.35 66.82
N ASP A 185 30.24 13.23 67.69
CA ASP A 185 29.40 13.93 68.65
C ASP A 185 28.44 14.83 67.87
N ARG A 186 27.14 14.68 68.16
CA ARG A 186 26.02 15.62 67.99
C ARG A 186 25.52 16.03 66.59
N ASP A 187 24.20 15.87 66.49
CA ASP A 187 23.20 16.68 65.79
C ASP A 187 23.43 16.96 64.30
N PHE A 188 22.60 16.36 63.43
CA PHE A 188 21.82 17.06 62.39
C PHE A 188 20.97 16.05 61.58
N ALA A 189 19.81 16.53 61.14
CA ALA A 189 18.70 15.79 60.54
C ALA A 189 19.05 14.93 59.29
N ALA A 190 18.43 13.74 59.19
CA ALA A 190 18.25 13.01 57.94
C ALA A 190 16.77 12.57 57.87
N GLN A 191 15.87 13.40 57.33
CA GLN A 191 15.43 13.38 55.93
C GLN A 191 15.25 11.98 55.31
N MET A 192 13.98 11.54 55.32
CA MET A 192 13.23 10.80 54.30
C MET A 192 13.76 9.43 53.82
N PRO A 193 12.97 8.35 53.95
CA PRO A 193 13.13 7.20 53.07
C PRO A 193 12.60 7.55 51.67
N ILE A 194 13.47 7.50 50.65
CA ILE A 194 13.04 7.50 49.24
C ILE A 194 12.40 6.13 48.98
N THR A 195 11.09 6.05 49.15
CA THR A 195 10.32 4.92 48.62
C THR A 195 10.17 5.12 47.11
N PHE A 196 10.95 4.38 46.33
CA PHE A 196 10.67 4.23 44.90
C PHE A 196 9.33 3.50 44.73
N ARG A 197 8.33 4.24 44.25
CA ARG A 197 7.04 3.69 43.84
C ARG A 197 7.25 2.99 42.50
N VAL A 198 7.30 1.66 42.49
CA VAL A 198 7.27 0.87 41.25
C VAL A 198 5.92 1.13 40.58
N GLN A 199 5.91 1.81 39.44
CA GLN A 199 4.72 1.88 38.60
C GLN A 199 4.50 0.51 37.95
N PRO A 200 3.27 -0.04 37.95
CA PRO A 200 2.96 -1.20 37.15
C PRO A 200 3.08 -0.84 35.66
N SER A 201 3.88 -1.62 34.93
CA SER A 201 3.96 -1.55 33.47
C SER A 201 2.58 -1.78 32.86
N HIS A 202 2.02 -0.77 32.19
CA HIS A 202 0.86 -0.94 31.34
C HIS A 202 1.23 -1.81 30.11
N PRO A 203 0.40 -2.78 29.72
CA PRO A 203 0.59 -3.49 28.45
C PRO A 203 0.17 -2.58 27.29
N ASN A 204 1.10 -2.32 26.35
CA ASN A 204 0.78 -1.66 25.09
C ASN A 204 -0.08 -2.59 24.22
N LEU A 205 -1.39 -2.31 24.19
CA LEU A 205 -2.27 -2.69 23.09
C LEU A 205 -2.12 -1.63 21.99
N GLN A 206 -1.42 -1.99 20.92
CA GLN A 206 -1.69 -1.40 19.61
C GLN A 206 -2.15 -2.52 18.69
N GLU A 207 -3.48 -2.66 18.62
CA GLU A 207 -4.16 -3.12 17.42
C GLU A 207 -3.86 -2.11 16.30
N ASN A 208 -3.29 -2.58 15.20
CA ASN A 208 -3.33 -1.86 13.93
C ASN A 208 -4.43 -2.48 13.07
N ASN A 209 -5.35 -1.61 12.66
CA ASN A 209 -6.25 -1.80 11.51
C ASN A 209 -5.48 -2.05 10.22
#